data_AF-A0A946QQV0-F1
#
_entry.id   AF-A0A946QQV0-F1
#
_cell.length_a   1.000
_cell.length_b   1.000
_cell.length_c   1.000
_cell.angle_alpha   90.00
_cell.angle_beta   90.00
_cell.angle_gamma   90.00
#
_symmetry.space_group_name_H-M   'P 1'
#
loop_
_entity.id
_entity.type
_entity.pdbx_description
1 polymer ?
#
loop_
_entity_poly.entity_id
_entity_poly.type
_entity_poly.pdbx_seq_one_letter_code
_entity_poly.pdbx_strand_id
1 'polypeptide(L)'
;MKKVPVSIRIIYILASIVYYLSALVCSLGVVLVFAILFGFLTDDLQLHINMPVEVNFLEVGDAFFNGQKMEIEIVEAIGKVHLIDTPSSLVRRLAIPLLIVIPVLFWLVYLFHRFMRNVSEGRIFEKRNFELLRMLGYSLMGFWLIMVVYMQILKYTLVSNFTFEQIEITNNSRWFGGVFIGALFMLVLSHIFFKGSELEEENELTI
;
A
#
# COMPACT_ATOMS: atom_id res chain seq x y z
N MET A 1 37.41 -7.51 -11.76
CA MET A 1 36.12 -7.04 -11.17
C MET A 1 35.17 -6.66 -12.30
N LYS A 2 34.08 -7.41 -12.53
CA LYS A 2 33.06 -7.06 -13.53
C LYS A 2 32.40 -5.73 -13.11
N LYS A 3 32.43 -4.71 -13.99
CA LYS A 3 31.76 -3.43 -13.73
C LYS A 3 30.25 -3.67 -13.67
N VAL A 4 29.61 -3.22 -12.59
CA VAL A 4 28.16 -3.28 -12.42
C VAL A 4 27.49 -2.45 -13.53
N PRO A 5 26.46 -2.97 -14.21
CA PRO A 5 25.72 -2.24 -15.24
C PRO A 5 25.24 -0.86 -14.77
N VAL A 6 25.28 0.12 -15.66
CA VAL A 6 24.82 1.50 -15.37
C VAL A 6 23.35 1.51 -14.91
N SER A 7 22.51 0.63 -15.47
CA SER A 7 21.11 0.46 -15.08
C SER A 7 20.95 0.13 -13.60
N ILE A 8 21.71 -0.83 -13.07
CA ILE A 8 21.65 -1.22 -11.66
C ILE A 8 22.04 -0.06 -10.75
N ARG A 9 23.05 0.72 -11.15
CA ARG A 9 23.49 1.89 -10.38
C ARG A 9 22.42 2.98 -10.34
N ILE A 10 21.73 3.23 -11.46
CA ILE A 10 20.61 4.19 -11.50
C ILE A 10 19.47 3.72 -10.61
N ILE A 11 19.08 2.45 -10.70
CA ILE A 11 17.99 1.88 -9.87
C ILE A 11 18.34 1.99 -8.38
N TYR A 12 19.59 1.73 -8.01
CA TYR A 12 20.03 1.91 -6.62
C TYR A 12 19.94 3.35 -6.14
N ILE A 13 20.38 4.33 -6.94
CA ILE A 13 20.28 5.76 -6.59
C ILE A 13 18.82 6.15 -6.37
N LEU A 14 17.92 5.71 -7.27
CA LEU A 14 16.48 5.94 -7.12
C LEU A 14 15.95 5.30 -5.83
N ALA A 15 16.34 4.05 -5.54
CA ALA A 15 15.95 3.37 -4.31
C ALA A 15 16.44 4.08 -3.05
N SER A 16 17.66 4.64 -3.08
CA SER A 16 18.20 5.47 -2.00
C SER A 16 17.41 6.76 -1.80
N ILE A 17 17.07 7.47 -2.87
CA ILE A 17 16.24 8.69 -2.79
C ILE A 17 14.89 8.35 -2.16
N VAL A 18 14.23 7.29 -2.64
CA VAL A 18 12.96 6.81 -2.09
C VAL A 18 13.12 6.47 -0.61
N TYR A 19 14.18 5.77 -0.22
CA TYR A 19 14.43 5.42 1.18
C TYR A 19 14.55 6.64 2.10
N TYR A 20 15.37 7.63 1.74
CA TYR A 20 15.54 8.83 2.58
C TYR A 20 14.29 9.71 2.60
N LEU A 21 13.59 9.83 1.47
CA LEU A 21 12.31 10.54 1.42
C LEU A 21 11.25 9.82 2.26
N SER A 22 11.17 8.49 2.18
CA SER A 22 10.29 7.68 3.02
C SER A 22 10.63 7.83 4.50
N ALA A 23 11.91 7.87 4.88
CA ALA A 23 12.30 8.13 6.25
C ALA A 23 11.76 9.47 6.75
N LEU A 24 11.95 10.55 5.98
CA LEU A 24 11.42 11.88 6.30
C LEU A 24 9.90 11.88 6.44
N VAL A 25 9.18 11.33 5.45
CA VAL A 25 7.71 11.27 5.45
C VAL A 25 7.19 10.43 6.61
N CYS A 26 7.83 9.31 6.93
CA CYS A 26 7.43 8.46 8.07
C CYS A 26 7.66 9.18 9.39
N SER A 27 8.79 9.86 9.56
CA SER A 27 9.05 10.66 10.77
C SER A 27 8.01 11.77 10.96
N LEU A 28 7.71 12.53 9.90
CA LEU A 28 6.65 13.54 9.93
C LEU A 28 5.27 12.94 10.20
N GLY A 29 4.98 11.79 9.57
CA GLY A 29 3.73 11.06 9.77
C GLY A 29 3.55 10.60 11.21
N VAL A 30 4.59 10.07 11.85
CA VAL A 30 4.55 9.68 13.27
C VAL A 30 4.29 10.89 14.16
N VAL A 31 4.99 12.01 13.94
CA VAL A 31 4.76 13.27 14.69
C VAL A 31 3.32 13.73 14.54
N LEU A 32 2.78 13.71 13.31
CA LEU A 32 1.40 14.10 13.02
C LEU A 32 0.39 13.19 13.71
N VAL A 33 0.60 11.86 13.70
CA VAL A 33 -0.27 10.91 14.40
C VAL A 33 -0.25 11.17 15.91
N PHE A 34 0.92 11.39 16.53
CA PHE A 34 0.98 11.75 17.94
C PHE A 34 0.28 13.07 18.24
N ALA A 35 0.48 14.08 17.41
CA ALA A 35 -0.18 15.37 17.59
C ALA A 35 -1.73 15.24 17.52
N ILE A 36 -2.26 14.38 16.65
CA ILE A 36 -3.69 14.05 16.61
C ILE A 36 -4.13 13.32 17.89
N LEU A 37 -3.37 12.33 18.35
CA LEU A 37 -3.73 11.53 19.53
C LEU A 37 -3.76 12.36 20.82
N PHE A 38 -2.83 13.31 20.97
CA PHE A 38 -2.78 14.24 22.11
C PHE A 38 -3.75 15.43 21.97
N GLY A 39 -4.45 15.57 20.85
CA GLY A 39 -5.45 16.62 20.65
C GLY A 39 -4.89 17.97 20.22
N PHE A 40 -3.64 18.04 19.75
CA PHE A 40 -3.06 19.29 19.23
C PHE A 40 -3.60 19.68 17.84
N LEU A 41 -4.19 18.73 17.09
CA LEU A 41 -4.60 18.89 15.69
C LEU A 41 -6.01 18.35 15.41
N THR A 42 -6.91 18.31 16.42
CA THR A 42 -8.22 17.64 16.29
C THR A 42 -9.41 18.53 15.96
N ASP A 43 -9.35 19.83 16.23
CA ASP A 43 -10.57 20.62 16.38
C ASP A 43 -11.15 21.09 15.03
N ASP A 44 -10.31 21.19 14.00
CA ASP A 44 -10.71 21.59 12.63
C ASP A 44 -10.41 20.50 11.57
N LEU A 45 -10.09 19.27 11.99
CA LEU A 45 -9.63 18.25 11.06
C LEU A 45 -10.81 17.60 10.32
N GLN A 46 -10.96 17.95 9.04
CA GLN A 46 -11.91 17.30 8.14
C GLN A 46 -11.26 16.11 7.43
N LEU A 47 -11.83 14.92 7.59
CA LEU A 47 -11.27 13.70 7.02
C LEU A 47 -11.84 13.40 5.64
N HIS A 48 -10.94 13.11 4.70
CA HIS A 48 -11.28 12.52 3.41
C HIS A 48 -10.94 11.04 3.41
N ILE A 49 -11.95 10.18 3.31
CA ILE A 49 -11.81 8.74 3.40
C ILE A 49 -12.25 8.12 2.07
N ASN A 50 -11.42 7.23 1.52
CA ASN A 50 -11.83 6.42 0.38
C ASN A 50 -12.91 5.44 0.84
N MET A 51 -14.01 5.33 0.09
CA MET A 51 -15.06 4.38 0.43
C MET A 51 -14.51 2.95 0.39
N PRO A 52 -14.72 2.14 1.45
CA PRO A 52 -14.25 0.77 1.49
C PRO A 52 -15.10 -0.18 0.65
N VAL A 53 -16.26 0.30 0.17
CA VAL A 53 -17.23 -0.43 -0.64
C VAL A 53 -17.64 0.39 -1.85
N GLU A 54 -18.15 -0.30 -2.87
CA GLU A 54 -18.78 0.35 -4.02
C GLU A 54 -20.14 0.93 -3.64
N VAL A 55 -20.56 1.97 -4.34
CA VAL A 55 -21.85 2.61 -4.18
C VAL A 55 -22.60 2.67 -5.50
N ASN A 56 -23.90 2.45 -5.48
CA ASN A 56 -24.78 2.61 -6.62
C ASN A 56 -25.56 3.91 -6.46
N PHE A 57 -25.74 4.65 -7.54
CA PHE A 57 -26.58 5.85 -7.55
C PHE A 57 -27.94 5.48 -8.12
N LEU A 58 -29.00 5.87 -7.42
CA LEU A 58 -30.39 5.60 -7.84
C LEU A 58 -30.90 6.60 -8.89
N GLU A 59 -30.06 7.56 -9.30
CA GLU A 59 -30.41 8.62 -10.23
C GLU A 59 -30.09 8.22 -11.68
N VAL A 60 -31.06 8.38 -12.58
CA VAL A 60 -30.90 8.22 -14.02
C VAL A 60 -30.57 9.59 -14.62
N GLY A 61 -29.42 9.68 -15.28
CA GLY A 61 -28.96 10.87 -15.98
C GLY A 61 -29.21 10.81 -17.49
N ASP A 62 -29.03 11.95 -18.16
CA ASP A 62 -29.15 12.07 -19.60
C ASP A 62 -27.77 12.35 -20.22
N ALA A 63 -27.34 11.51 -21.16
CA ALA A 63 -26.19 11.75 -22.01
C ALA A 63 -26.63 12.16 -23.41
N PHE A 64 -25.96 13.15 -23.99
CA PHE A 64 -26.17 13.55 -25.38
C PHE A 64 -24.97 13.13 -26.22
N PHE A 65 -25.19 12.19 -27.15
CA PHE A 65 -24.17 11.74 -28.09
C PHE A 65 -24.65 11.98 -29.52
N ASN A 66 -23.91 12.78 -30.29
CA ASN A 66 -24.28 13.19 -31.66
C ASN A 66 -25.72 13.75 -31.77
N GLY A 67 -26.18 14.49 -30.77
CA GLY A 67 -27.53 15.07 -30.74
C GLY A 67 -28.65 14.08 -30.40
N GLN A 68 -28.35 12.82 -30.16
CA GLN A 68 -29.30 11.84 -29.61
C GLN A 68 -29.19 11.77 -28.10
N LYS A 69 -30.35 11.76 -27.43
CA LYS A 69 -30.49 11.60 -25.99
C LYS A 69 -30.41 10.11 -25.65
N MET A 70 -29.58 9.76 -24.68
CA MET A 70 -29.41 8.42 -24.12
C MET A 70 -29.49 8.50 -22.61
N GLU A 71 -30.35 7.69 -22.00
CA GLU A 71 -30.40 7.56 -20.55
C GLU A 71 -29.16 6.79 -20.07
N ILE A 72 -28.55 7.28 -18.99
CA ILE A 72 -27.38 6.69 -18.37
C ILE A 72 -27.63 6.49 -16.88
N GLU A 73 -27.12 5.39 -16.35
CA GLU A 73 -27.13 5.07 -14.92
C GLU A 73 -25.69 4.86 -14.46
N ILE A 74 -25.36 5.33 -13.25
CA ILE A 74 -24.06 5.05 -12.64
C ILE A 74 -24.18 3.77 -11.82
N VAL A 75 -23.82 2.66 -12.46
CA VAL A 75 -23.72 1.34 -11.84
C VAL A 75 -22.30 1.17 -11.29
N GLU A 76 -22.16 0.90 -9.99
CA GLU A 76 -20.90 0.64 -9.28
C GLU A 76 -19.85 1.78 -9.39
N ALA A 77 -19.92 2.74 -8.47
CA ALA A 77 -18.96 3.82 -8.33
C ALA A 77 -18.05 3.65 -7.12
N ILE A 78 -16.80 4.09 -7.28
CA ILE A 78 -15.83 4.22 -6.18
C ILE A 78 -15.74 5.69 -5.80
N GLY A 79 -16.22 6.01 -4.60
CA GLY A 79 -16.26 7.38 -4.08
C GLY A 79 -15.21 7.68 -3.01
N LYS A 80 -15.04 8.98 -2.74
CA LYS A 80 -14.46 9.47 -1.49
C LYS A 80 -15.54 10.16 -0.69
N VAL A 81 -15.55 9.93 0.62
CA VAL A 81 -16.44 10.63 1.54
C VAL A 81 -15.64 11.70 2.27
N HIS A 82 -16.19 12.90 2.29
CA HIS A 82 -15.72 14.02 3.10
C HIS A 82 -16.54 14.07 4.38
N LEU A 83 -15.88 13.84 5.51
CA LEU A 83 -16.49 13.97 6.83
C LEU A 83 -16.34 15.43 7.30
N ILE A 84 -17.43 16.17 7.21
CA ILE A 84 -17.54 17.55 7.69
C ILE A 84 -17.69 17.51 9.22
N ASP A 85 -16.96 18.39 9.92
CA ASP A 85 -16.95 18.52 11.39
C ASP A 85 -16.75 17.17 12.10
N THR A 86 -15.71 16.45 11.69
CA THR A 86 -15.44 15.09 12.19
C THR A 86 -15.18 15.12 13.70
N PRO A 87 -15.94 14.36 14.52
CA PRO A 87 -15.72 14.31 15.96
C PRO A 87 -14.28 13.91 16.30
N SER A 88 -13.63 14.64 17.20
CA SER A 88 -12.23 14.40 17.60
C SER A 88 -11.98 12.96 18.07
N SER A 89 -12.99 12.32 18.67
CA SER A 89 -12.94 10.91 19.08
C SER A 89 -12.82 9.94 17.89
N LEU A 90 -13.52 10.22 16.79
CA LEU A 90 -13.44 9.45 15.55
C LEU A 90 -12.10 9.65 14.87
N VAL A 91 -11.62 10.89 14.79
CA VAL A 91 -10.30 11.22 14.24
C VAL A 91 -9.20 10.43 14.97
N ARG A 92 -9.19 10.44 16.31
CA ARG A 92 -8.21 9.68 17.10
C ARG A 92 -8.29 8.17 16.85
N ARG A 93 -9.50 7.60 16.79
CA ARG A 93 -9.68 6.16 16.49
C ARG A 93 -9.12 5.79 15.12
N LEU A 94 -9.33 6.63 14.11
CA LEU A 94 -8.83 6.41 12.75
C LEU A 94 -7.32 6.64 12.62
N ALA A 95 -6.72 7.43 13.52
CA ALA A 95 -5.28 7.64 13.56
C ALA A 95 -4.50 6.46 14.18
N ILE A 96 -5.11 5.67 15.08
CA ILE A 96 -4.44 4.54 15.74
C ILE A 96 -3.84 3.53 14.75
N PRO A 97 -4.56 3.05 13.71
CA PRO A 97 -4.01 2.15 12.71
C PRO A 97 -2.76 2.71 11.99
N LEU A 98 -2.64 4.04 11.86
CA LEU A 98 -1.48 4.67 11.21
C LEU A 98 -0.17 4.43 11.99
N LEU A 99 -0.24 4.23 13.32
CA LEU A 99 0.93 3.85 14.12
C LEU A 99 1.51 2.48 13.74
N ILE A 100 0.71 1.61 13.13
CA ILE A 100 1.15 0.30 12.64
C ILE A 100 1.53 0.41 11.16
N VAL A 101 0.72 1.09 10.36
CA VAL A 101 0.93 1.22 8.91
C VAL A 101 2.23 1.94 8.59
N ILE A 102 2.55 3.04 9.28
CA ILE A 102 3.76 3.83 8.99
C ILE A 102 5.05 3.01 9.19
N PRO A 103 5.27 2.34 10.35
CA PRO A 103 6.44 1.47 10.53
C PRO A 103 6.50 0.32 9.53
N VAL A 104 5.36 -0.31 9.19
CA VAL A 104 5.33 -1.42 8.21
C VAL A 104 5.72 -0.94 6.82
N LEU A 105 5.23 0.23 6.38
CA LEU A 105 5.62 0.83 5.10
C LEU A 105 7.11 1.17 5.08
N PHE A 106 7.62 1.78 6.16
CA PHE A 106 9.05 2.07 6.25
C PHE A 106 9.90 0.79 6.22
N TRP A 107 9.47 -0.25 6.92
CA TRP A 107 10.12 -1.57 6.91
C TRP A 107 10.20 -2.17 5.51
N LEU A 108 9.14 -2.09 4.71
CA LEU A 108 9.14 -2.55 3.32
C LEU A 108 10.16 -1.79 2.47
N VAL A 109 10.19 -0.46 2.57
CA VAL A 109 11.15 0.38 1.84
C VAL A 109 12.58 0.11 2.30
N TYR A 110 12.80 -0.10 3.60
CA TYR A 110 14.10 -0.47 4.17
C TYR A 110 14.60 -1.81 3.62
N LEU A 111 13.76 -2.85 3.63
CA LEU A 111 14.10 -4.16 3.09
C LEU A 111 14.44 -4.06 1.60
N PHE A 112 13.66 -3.32 0.82
CA PHE A 112 13.90 -3.11 -0.60
C PHE A 112 15.21 -2.35 -0.86
N HIS A 113 15.47 -1.28 -0.10
CA HIS A 113 16.71 -0.54 -0.21
C HIS A 113 17.92 -1.42 0.10
N ARG A 114 17.84 -2.25 1.15
CA ARG A 114 18.91 -3.18 1.51
C ARG A 114 19.17 -4.22 0.43
N PHE A 115 18.11 -4.76 -0.17
CA PHE A 115 18.22 -5.65 -1.32
C PHE A 115 18.93 -4.94 -2.50
N MET A 116 18.50 -3.73 -2.86
CA MET A 116 19.11 -2.97 -3.96
C MET A 116 20.58 -2.63 -3.71
N ARG A 117 20.96 -2.36 -2.46
CA ARG A 117 22.36 -2.15 -2.07
C ARG A 117 23.20 -3.38 -2.41
N ASN A 118 22.76 -4.57 -1.99
CA ASN A 118 23.51 -5.81 -2.23
C ASN A 118 23.63 -6.11 -3.74
N VAL A 119 22.57 -5.87 -4.51
CA VAL A 119 22.59 -5.98 -5.98
C VAL A 119 23.58 -4.99 -6.60
N SER A 120 23.62 -3.74 -6.12
CA SER A 120 24.54 -2.71 -6.62
C SER A 120 26.02 -2.99 -6.32
N GLU A 121 26.29 -3.75 -5.26
CA GLU A 121 27.63 -4.19 -4.86
C GLU A 121 28.04 -5.50 -5.57
N GLY A 122 27.19 -6.04 -6.45
CA GLY A 122 27.45 -7.27 -7.22
C GLY A 122 27.17 -8.57 -6.46
N ARG A 123 26.65 -8.48 -5.24
CA ARG A 123 26.40 -9.61 -4.34
C ARG A 123 25.03 -10.24 -4.58
N ILE A 124 24.71 -10.61 -5.82
CA ILE A 124 23.33 -10.94 -6.23
C ILE A 124 22.84 -12.27 -5.64
N PHE A 125 23.66 -13.32 -5.70
CA PHE A 125 23.32 -14.69 -5.32
C PHE A 125 23.79 -15.08 -3.92
N GLU A 126 24.12 -14.12 -3.06
CA GLU A 126 24.42 -14.44 -1.66
C GLU A 126 23.17 -14.94 -0.94
N LYS A 127 23.35 -15.91 -0.02
CA LYS A 127 22.28 -16.45 0.85
C LYS A 127 21.49 -15.32 1.56
N ARG A 128 22.17 -14.23 1.90
CA ARG A 128 21.55 -13.06 2.53
C ARG A 128 20.51 -12.34 1.65
N ASN A 129 20.64 -12.39 0.33
CA ASN A 129 19.70 -11.75 -0.59
C ASN A 129 18.39 -12.52 -0.74
N PHE A 130 18.44 -13.86 -0.82
CA PHE A 130 17.20 -14.64 -0.86
C PHE A 130 16.37 -14.37 0.41
N GLU A 131 17.01 -14.26 1.57
CA GLU A 131 16.31 -13.97 2.82
C GLU A 131 15.62 -12.61 2.79
N LEU A 132 16.25 -11.60 2.19
CA LEU A 132 15.66 -10.27 2.01
C LEU A 132 14.44 -10.31 1.09
N LEU A 133 14.49 -11.02 -0.04
CA LEU A 133 13.31 -11.20 -0.90
C LEU A 133 12.19 -11.96 -0.19
N ARG A 134 12.53 -13.02 0.55
CA ARG A 134 11.56 -13.79 1.34
C ARG A 134 10.90 -12.91 2.40
N MET A 135 11.68 -12.11 3.12
CA MET A 135 11.16 -11.15 4.10
C MET A 135 10.28 -10.09 3.44
N LEU A 136 10.64 -9.59 2.26
CA LEU A 136 9.81 -8.66 1.48
C LEU A 136 8.47 -9.30 1.10
N GLY A 137 8.47 -10.53 0.60
CA GLY A 137 7.27 -11.27 0.24
C GLY A 137 6.32 -11.47 1.44
N TYR A 138 6.83 -11.96 2.57
CA TYR A 138 6.01 -12.12 3.78
C TYR A 138 5.55 -10.78 4.37
N SER A 139 6.39 -9.75 4.32
CA SER A 139 6.02 -8.42 4.80
C SER A 139 4.92 -7.80 3.93
N LEU A 140 4.96 -7.98 2.61
CA LEU A 140 3.90 -7.55 1.68
C LEU A 140 2.59 -8.32 1.93
N MET A 141 2.68 -9.62 2.19
CA MET A 141 1.50 -10.44 2.50
C MET A 141 0.86 -10.02 3.83
N GLY A 142 1.69 -9.75 4.86
CA GLY A 142 1.22 -9.19 6.13
C GLY A 142 0.60 -7.81 5.96
N PHE A 143 1.23 -6.93 5.17
CA PHE A 143 0.69 -5.60 4.85
C PHE A 143 -0.66 -5.68 4.13
N TRP A 144 -0.80 -6.61 3.17
CA TRP A 144 -2.07 -6.88 2.51
C TRP A 144 -3.16 -7.30 3.52
N LEU A 145 -2.84 -8.19 4.45
CA LEU A 145 -3.78 -8.62 5.49
C LEU A 145 -4.22 -7.44 6.37
N ILE A 146 -3.29 -6.57 6.78
CA ILE A 146 -3.59 -5.34 7.53
C ILE A 146 -4.58 -4.46 6.75
N MET A 147 -4.37 -4.27 5.44
CA MET A 147 -5.29 -3.48 4.61
C MET A 147 -6.69 -4.09 4.53
N VAL A 148 -6.80 -5.42 4.38
CA VAL A 148 -8.10 -6.11 4.36
C VAL A 148 -8.83 -5.92 5.69
N VAL A 149 -8.15 -6.13 6.81
CA VAL A 149 -8.72 -5.94 8.15
C VAL A 149 -9.14 -4.48 8.36
N TYR A 150 -8.30 -3.53 7.97
CA TYR A 150 -8.59 -2.10 8.09
C TYR A 150 -9.84 -1.69 7.29
N MET A 151 -10.01 -2.18 6.05
CA MET A 151 -11.22 -1.90 5.27
C MET A 151 -12.47 -2.47 5.92
N GLN A 152 -12.40 -3.66 6.53
CA GLN A 152 -13.53 -4.22 7.25
C GLN A 152 -13.89 -3.41 8.49
N ILE A 153 -12.89 -2.91 9.23
CA ILE A 153 -13.11 -2.00 10.37
C ILE A 153 -13.79 -0.71 9.89
N LEU A 154 -13.31 -0.09 8.80
CA LEU A 154 -13.93 1.11 8.24
C LEU A 154 -15.37 0.86 7.80
N LYS A 155 -15.62 -0.26 7.13
CA LYS A 155 -16.97 -0.65 6.70
C LYS A 155 -17.92 -0.80 7.89
N TYR A 156 -17.49 -1.49 8.94
CA TYR A 156 -18.33 -1.69 10.13
C TYR A 156 -18.50 -0.43 10.97
N THR A 157 -17.49 0.44 11.03
CA THR A 157 -17.51 1.62 11.91
C THR A 157 -18.14 2.85 11.25
N LEU A 158 -17.88 3.08 9.96
CA LEU A 158 -18.33 4.26 9.24
C LEU A 158 -19.52 3.93 8.34
N VAL A 159 -19.31 3.03 7.38
CA VAL A 159 -20.25 2.79 6.28
C VAL A 159 -21.59 2.24 6.77
N SER A 160 -21.60 1.43 7.82
CA SER A 160 -22.83 0.93 8.46
C SER A 160 -23.73 2.05 9.02
N ASN A 161 -23.17 3.23 9.29
CA ASN A 161 -23.88 4.38 9.85
C ASN A 161 -24.18 5.46 8.79
N PHE A 162 -23.77 5.25 7.54
CA PHE A 162 -24.04 6.21 6.47
C PHE A 162 -25.43 5.97 5.89
N THR A 163 -26.23 7.02 5.86
CA THR A 163 -27.51 7.05 5.17
C THR A 163 -27.47 8.15 4.12
N PHE A 164 -27.75 7.77 2.88
CA PHE A 164 -27.84 8.69 1.75
C PHE A 164 -29.20 8.48 1.10
N GLU A 165 -29.86 9.56 0.69
CA GLU A 165 -31.21 9.47 0.10
C GLU A 165 -31.20 8.85 -1.29
N GLN A 166 -30.12 9.04 -2.06
CA GLN A 166 -30.03 8.66 -3.47
C GLN A 166 -28.87 7.70 -3.78
N ILE A 167 -28.21 7.17 -2.74
CA ILE A 167 -27.04 6.29 -2.88
C ILE A 167 -27.29 5.00 -2.13
N GLU A 168 -27.24 3.88 -2.84
CA GLU A 168 -27.26 2.55 -2.26
C GLU A 168 -25.81 2.09 -2.01
N ILE A 169 -25.51 1.82 -0.74
CA ILE A 169 -24.20 1.32 -0.35
C ILE A 169 -24.18 -0.20 -0.56
N THR A 170 -23.34 -0.66 -1.48
CA THR A 170 -23.22 -2.09 -1.76
C THR A 170 -22.41 -2.81 -0.66
N ASN A 171 -22.53 -4.13 -0.62
CA ASN A 171 -21.68 -4.96 0.22
C ASN A 171 -20.32 -5.29 -0.45
N ASN A 172 -20.14 -4.90 -1.72
CA ASN A 172 -18.96 -5.25 -2.50
C ASN A 172 -17.76 -4.45 -2.00
N SER A 173 -16.81 -5.16 -1.39
CA SER A 173 -15.68 -4.55 -0.70
C SER A 173 -14.44 -4.64 -1.57
N ARG A 174 -13.64 -3.56 -1.57
CA ARG A 174 -12.49 -3.48 -2.46
C ARG A 174 -11.47 -4.58 -2.16
N TRP A 175 -11.18 -5.43 -3.15
CA TRP A 175 -10.14 -6.44 -3.07
C TRP A 175 -8.79 -5.85 -3.52
N PHE A 176 -7.79 -5.81 -2.63
CA PHE A 176 -6.43 -5.35 -2.96
C PHE A 176 -5.57 -6.43 -3.62
N GLY A 177 -6.09 -7.03 -4.70
CA GLY A 177 -5.45 -8.17 -5.37
C GLY A 177 -4.03 -7.89 -5.86
N GLY A 178 -3.75 -6.66 -6.30
CA GLY A 178 -2.42 -6.29 -6.80
C GLY A 178 -1.30 -6.47 -5.77
N VAL A 179 -1.53 -6.11 -4.50
CA VAL A 179 -0.51 -6.25 -3.45
C VAL A 179 -0.30 -7.72 -3.08
N PHE A 180 -1.38 -8.50 -3.06
CA PHE A 180 -1.31 -9.94 -2.83
C PHE A 180 -0.52 -10.66 -3.93
N ILE A 181 -0.81 -10.35 -5.20
CA ILE A 181 -0.08 -10.89 -6.35
C ILE A 181 1.40 -10.48 -6.28
N GLY A 182 1.68 -9.21 -5.96
CA GLY A 182 3.05 -8.72 -5.75
C GLY A 182 3.79 -9.48 -4.63
N ALA A 183 3.11 -9.80 -3.53
CA ALA A 183 3.69 -10.60 -2.44
C ALA A 183 4.05 -12.02 -2.91
N LEU A 184 3.13 -12.69 -3.62
CA LEU A 184 3.38 -14.01 -4.20
C LEU A 184 4.53 -13.98 -5.20
N PHE A 185 4.58 -12.97 -6.06
CA PHE A 185 5.67 -12.80 -7.02
C PHE A 185 7.02 -12.66 -6.32
N MET A 186 7.12 -11.86 -5.24
CA MET A 186 8.34 -11.73 -4.46
C MET A 186 8.78 -13.05 -3.80
N LEU A 187 7.82 -13.87 -3.33
CA LEU A 187 8.12 -15.19 -2.79
C LEU A 187 8.62 -16.16 -3.85
N VAL A 188 8.04 -16.14 -5.06
CA VAL A 188 8.53 -16.93 -6.19
C VAL A 188 9.93 -16.49 -6.59
N LEU A 189 10.16 -15.19 -6.71
CA LEU A 189 11.47 -14.63 -7.03
C LEU A 189 12.52 -15.02 -5.98
N SER A 190 12.14 -15.04 -4.69
CA SER A 190 13.01 -15.54 -3.62
C SER A 190 13.42 -17.01 -3.83
N HIS A 191 12.52 -17.88 -4.30
CA HIS A 191 12.84 -19.28 -4.57
C HIS A 191 13.76 -19.43 -5.79
N ILE A 192 13.55 -18.63 -6.82
CA ILE A 192 14.42 -18.61 -8.02
C ILE A 192 15.83 -18.19 -7.62
N PHE A 193 15.98 -17.15 -6.79
CA PHE A 193 17.28 -16.69 -6.32
C PHE A 193 17.97 -17.74 -5.43
N PHE A 194 17.22 -18.45 -4.60
CA PHE A 194 17.74 -19.56 -3.80
C PHE A 194 18.32 -20.67 -4.69
N LYS A 195 17.55 -21.11 -5.70
CA LYS A 195 18.01 -22.12 -6.66
C LYS A 195 19.20 -21.65 -7.50
N GLY A 196 19.22 -20.36 -7.89
CA GLY A 196 20.36 -19.77 -8.58
C GLY A 196 21.64 -19.77 -7.74
N SER A 197 21.52 -19.52 -6.43
CA SER A 197 22.65 -19.58 -5.49
C SER A 197 23.19 -21.00 -5.32
N GLU A 198 22.34 -22.02 -5.23
CA GLU A 198 22.78 -23.43 -5.17
C GLU A 198 23.57 -23.83 -6.43
N LEU A 199 23.10 -23.43 -7.61
CA LEU A 199 23.78 -23.72 -8.89
C LEU A 199 25.14 -23.02 -9.01
N GLU A 200 25.29 -21.81 -8.45
CA GLU A 200 26.57 -21.11 -8.43
C GLU A 200 27.56 -21.81 -7.48
N GLU A 201 27.09 -22.24 -6.29
CA GLU A 201 27.88 -23.01 -5.32
C GLU A 201 28.35 -24.35 -5.91
N GLU A 202 27.48 -25.08 -6.62
CA GLU A 202 27.85 -26.32 -7.31
C GLU A 202 28.89 -26.09 -8.43
N ASN A 203 28.71 -25.03 -9.23
CA ASN A 203 29.63 -24.72 -10.32
C ASN A 203 31.03 -24.30 -9.81
N GLU A 204 31.10 -23.58 -8.69
CA GLU A 204 32.38 -23.25 -8.04
C GLU A 204 33.10 -24.47 -7.48
N LEU A 205 32.37 -25.50 -7.03
CA LEU A 205 32.95 -26.74 -6.49
C LEU A 205 33.44 -27.72 -7.59
N THR A 206 33.07 -27.49 -8.85
CA THR A 206 33.41 -28.39 -9.97
C THR A 206 34.56 -27.88 -10.84
N ILE A 207 35.10 -26.68 -10.55
CA ILE A 207 36.28 -26.07 -11.21
C ILE A 207 37.51 -26.25 -10.32
#